data_AF-A0A224XZU3-F1
#
_entry.id   AF-A0A224XZU3-F1
#
_cell.length_a   1.000
_cell.length_b   1.000
_cell.length_c   1.000
_cell.angle_alpha   90.00
_cell.angle_beta   90.00
_cell.angle_gamma   90.00
#
_symmetry.space_group_name_H-M   'P 1'
#
loop_
_entity.id
_entity.type
_entity.pdbx_description
1 polymer ?
#
loop_
_entity_poly.entity_id
_entity_poly.type
_entity_poly.pdbx_seq_one_letter_code
_entity_poly.pdbx_strand_id
1 'polypeptide(L)' 'MINSIRIHTALTFSLLAFITFFHLSESCNEAVCASIVSKCMITQSCKCDVKNCTCCKECYSCLNNLYSECCSCVELCPKP' A
#
# COMPACT_ATOMS: atom_id res chain seq x y z
N MET A 1 29.54 7.81 30.50
CA MET A 1 28.65 6.65 30.25
C MET A 1 27.20 7.07 29.98
N ILE A 2 26.59 7.95 30.78
CA ILE A 2 25.18 8.37 30.63
C ILE A 2 24.83 8.99 29.25
N ASN A 3 25.77 9.75 28.66
CA ASN A 3 25.52 10.48 27.40
C ASN A 3 25.49 9.55 26.18
N SER A 4 26.29 8.49 26.17
CA SER A 4 26.31 7.49 25.10
C SER A 4 25.01 6.66 25.08
N ILE A 5 24.49 6.30 26.26
CA ILE A 5 23.21 5.59 26.40
C ILE A 5 22.04 6.45 25.91
N ARG A 6 22.05 7.76 26.19
CA ARG A 6 21.04 8.72 25.71
C ARG A 6 21.04 8.86 24.18
N ILE A 7 22.22 8.85 23.56
CA ILE A 7 22.34 8.94 22.10
C ILE A 7 21.82 7.67 21.43
N HIS A 8 22.19 6.49 21.95
CA HIS A 8 21.68 5.22 21.40
C HIS A 8 20.17 5.10 21.53
N THR A 9 19.60 5.46 22.68
CA THR A 9 18.14 5.43 22.89
C THR A 9 17.39 6.38 21.96
N ALA A 10 17.89 7.61 21.76
CA ALA A 10 17.32 8.55 20.80
C ALA A 10 17.40 8.03 19.35
N LEU A 11 18.54 7.45 18.96
CA LEU A 11 18.75 6.89 17.62
C LEU A 11 17.81 5.72 17.36
N THR A 12 17.65 4.81 18.34
CA THR A 12 16.72 3.67 18.22
C THR A 12 15.27 4.13 18.09
N PHE A 13 14.88 5.18 18.82
CA PHE A 13 13.52 5.70 18.76
C PHE A 13 13.21 6.37 17.43
N SER A 14 14.14 7.18 16.91
CA SER A 14 14.04 7.74 15.55
C SER A 14 13.93 6.63 14.50
N LEU A 15 14.77 5.60 14.57
CA LEU A 15 14.77 4.51 13.59
C LEU A 15 13.42 3.76 13.59
N LEU A 16 12.87 3.46 14.77
CA LEU A 16 11.55 2.84 14.90
C LEU A 16 10.45 3.73 14.28
N ALA A 17 10.45 5.03 14.57
CA ALA A 17 9.47 5.97 14.03
C ALA A 17 9.49 6.00 12.49
N PHE A 18 10.69 6.01 11.89
CA PHE A 18 10.84 5.93 10.44
C PHE A 18 10.25 4.65 9.87
N ILE A 19 10.59 3.48 10.45
CA ILE A 19 10.06 2.18 9.98
C ILE A 19 8.53 2.19 10.04
N THR A 20 7.93 2.63 11.14
CA THR A 20 6.46 2.68 11.25
C THR A 20 5.81 3.58 10.20
N PHE A 21 6.47 4.67 9.80
CA PHE A 21 5.99 5.57 8.76
C PHE A 21 6.00 4.91 7.37
N PHE A 22 6.99 4.07 7.08
CA PHE A 22 7.06 3.34 5.81
C PHE A 22 6.04 2.19 5.73
N HIS A 23 5.62 1.64 6.87
CA HIS A 23 4.64 0.54 6.93
C HIS A 23 3.17 0.99 6.91
N LEU A 24 2.89 2.30 6.93
CA LEU A 24 1.52 2.84 6.84
C LEU A 24 0.87 2.67 5.46
N SER A 25 1.60 2.18 4.45
CA SER A 25 1.13 1.97 3.07
C SER A 25 0.29 0.71 2.84
N GLU A 26 0.09 -0.14 3.85
CA GLU A 26 -0.74 -1.35 3.70
C GLU A 26 -2.25 -1.08 3.80
N SER A 27 -2.66 0.12 4.25
CA SER A 27 -4.08 0.49 4.36
C SER A 27 -4.59 1.22 3.12
N CYS A 28 -5.75 0.82 2.61
CA CYS A 28 -6.43 1.52 1.51
C CYS A 28 -6.89 2.91 1.97
N ASN A 29 -6.46 3.96 1.27
CA ASN A 29 -7.04 5.29 1.45
C ASN A 29 -8.32 5.43 0.61
N GLU A 30 -9.46 5.01 1.17
CA GLU A 30 -10.75 5.00 0.49
C GLU A 30 -11.14 6.37 -0.08
N ALA A 31 -10.75 7.48 0.57
CA ALA A 31 -11.07 8.82 0.08
C ALA A 31 -10.41 9.14 -1.27
N VAL A 32 -9.18 8.68 -1.48
CA VAL A 32 -8.44 8.86 -2.74
C VAL A 32 -8.85 7.79 -3.77
N CYS A 33 -9.03 6.56 -3.31
CA CYS A 33 -9.21 5.40 -4.18
C CYS A 33 -10.67 5.15 -4.60
N ALA A 34 -11.68 5.67 -3.88
CA ALA A 34 -13.09 5.36 -4.10
C ALA A 34 -13.54 5.52 -5.56
N SER A 35 -13.18 6.64 -6.20
CA SER A 35 -13.57 6.93 -7.59
C SER A 35 -12.96 5.94 -8.59
N ILE A 36 -11.63 5.78 -8.58
CA ILE A 36 -10.92 4.94 -9.55
C ILE A 36 -11.20 3.45 -9.32
N VAL A 37 -11.25 3.00 -8.06
CA VAL A 37 -11.58 1.62 -7.70
C VAL A 37 -13.01 1.29 -8.11
N SER A 38 -13.98 2.17 -7.85
CA SER A 38 -15.37 1.96 -8.28
C SER A 38 -15.46 1.84 -9.81
N LYS A 39 -14.79 2.73 -10.55
CA LYS A 39 -14.71 2.64 -12.02
C LYS A 39 -14.15 1.29 -12.46
N CYS A 40 -13.00 0.88 -11.92
CA CYS A 40 -12.32 -0.36 -12.33
C CYS A 40 -13.09 -1.63 -11.95
N MET A 41 -13.85 -1.60 -10.85
CA MET A 41 -14.73 -2.69 -10.46
C MET A 41 -15.97 -2.77 -11.35
N ILE A 42 -16.60 -1.64 -11.70
CA ILE A 42 -17.75 -1.60 -12.62
C ILE A 42 -17.34 -2.09 -14.01
N THR A 43 -16.18 -1.66 -14.52
CA THR A 43 -15.64 -2.15 -15.81
C THR A 43 -15.09 -3.57 -15.75
N GLN A 44 -15.19 -4.25 -14.60
CA GLN A 44 -14.72 -5.61 -14.35
C GLN A 44 -13.18 -5.79 -14.46
N SER A 45 -12.42 -4.69 -14.59
CA SER A 45 -10.97 -4.73 -14.76
C SER A 45 -10.23 -5.23 -13.53
N CYS A 46 -10.81 -5.08 -12.33
CA CYS A 46 -10.26 -5.56 -11.06
C CYS A 46 -11.10 -6.66 -10.40
N LYS A 47 -11.90 -7.41 -11.18
CA LYS A 47 -12.81 -8.44 -10.65
C LYS A 47 -12.23 -9.85 -10.77
N CYS A 48 -11.05 -10.10 -10.20
CA CYS A 48 -10.44 -11.43 -10.16
C CYS A 48 -9.78 -11.72 -8.81
N ASP A 49 -9.62 -13.01 -8.50
CA ASP A 49 -8.94 -13.47 -7.30
C ASP A 49 -7.42 -13.43 -7.50
N VAL A 50 -6.69 -12.97 -6.49
CA VAL A 50 -5.22 -12.88 -6.53
C VAL A 50 -4.54 -14.23 -6.79
N LYS A 51 -5.17 -15.36 -6.44
CA LYS A 51 -4.64 -16.70 -6.67
C LYS A 51 -4.66 -17.11 -8.15
N ASN A 52 -5.58 -16.55 -8.93
CA ASN A 52 -5.78 -16.88 -10.34
C ASN A 52 -6.00 -15.58 -11.13
N CYS A 53 -5.00 -14.70 -11.04
CA CYS A 53 -5.14 -13.29 -11.39
C CYS A 53 -5.15 -13.01 -12.90
N THR A 54 -6.22 -13.43 -13.56
CA THR A 54 -6.45 -13.19 -15.00
C THR A 54 -6.61 -11.71 -15.33
N CYS A 55 -7.05 -10.88 -14.37
CA CYS A 55 -7.28 -9.45 -14.55
C CYS A 55 -6.17 -8.54 -14.00
N CYS A 56 -5.09 -9.07 -13.40
CA CYS A 56 -4.04 -8.24 -12.77
C CYS A 56 -3.49 -7.15 -13.70
N LYS A 57 -3.24 -7.50 -14.96
CA LYS A 57 -2.72 -6.56 -15.96
C LYS A 57 -3.72 -5.45 -16.29
N GLU A 58 -5.00 -5.82 -16.45
CA GLU A 58 -6.06 -4.86 -16.72
C GLU A 58 -6.36 -3.97 -15.50
N CYS A 59 -6.35 -4.54 -14.30
CA CYS A 59 -6.52 -3.81 -13.06
C CYS A 59 -5.39 -2.80 -12.85
N TYR A 60 -4.13 -3.22 -13.05
CA TYR A 60 -2.97 -2.34 -13.04
C TYR A 60 -3.14 -1.19 -14.03
N SER A 61 -3.53 -1.51 -15.27
CA SER A 61 -3.75 -0.49 -16.31
C SER A 61 -4.93 0.43 -15.98
N CYS A 62 -5.95 -0.06 -15.28
CA CYS A 62 -7.13 0.73 -14.92
C CYS A 62 -6.84 1.69 -13.76
N LEU A 63 -6.11 1.22 -12.73
CA LEU A 63 -5.66 2.05 -11.61
C LEU A 63 -4.55 3.02 -12.01
N ASN A 64 -3.78 2.70 -13.06
CA ASN A 64 -2.74 3.55 -13.62
C ASN A 64 -1.74 4.02 -12.55
N ASN A 65 -1.47 5.32 -12.47
CA ASN A 65 -0.58 5.94 -11.49
C ASN A 65 -1.06 5.82 -10.03
N LEU A 66 -2.31 5.42 -9.79
CA LEU A 66 -2.83 5.17 -8.45
C LEU A 66 -2.65 3.72 -8.01
N TYR A 67 -2.06 2.84 -8.82
CA TYR A 67 -1.89 1.44 -8.47
C TYR A 67 -1.18 1.25 -7.12
N SER A 68 -0.07 1.95 -6.87
CA SER A 68 0.69 1.83 -5.62
C SER A 68 -0.09 2.26 -4.38
N GLU A 69 -1.03 3.20 -4.53
CA GLU A 69 -1.86 3.72 -3.44
C GLU A 69 -3.14 2.90 -3.24
N CYS A 70 -3.69 2.34 -4.32
CA CYS A 70 -5.01 1.73 -4.33
C CYS A 70 -5.00 0.20 -4.50
N CYS A 71 -3.85 -0.44 -4.74
CA CYS A 71 -3.80 -1.90 -4.89
C CYS A 71 -4.31 -2.63 -3.64
N SER A 72 -4.17 -2.02 -2.45
CA SER A 72 -4.63 -2.59 -1.17
C SER A 72 -6.15 -2.65 -1.10
N CYS A 73 -6.84 -1.70 -1.76
CA CYS A 73 -8.30 -1.64 -1.84
C CYS A 73 -8.91 -2.79 -2.67
N VAL A 74 -8.09 -3.42 -3.53
CA VAL A 74 -8.50 -4.53 -4.40
C VAL A 74 -7.73 -5.81 -4.07
N GLU A 75 -6.95 -5.82 -2.98
CA GLU A 75 -6.18 -6.99 -2.51
C GLU A 75 -5.18 -7.55 -3.54
N LEU A 76 -4.67 -6.70 -4.44
CA LEU A 76 -3.76 -7.09 -5.53
C LEU A 76 -2.33 -6.54 -5.36
N CYS A 77 -2.00 -5.94 -4.22
CA CYS A 77 -0.62 -5.50 -3.98
C CYS A 77 0.37 -6.66 -4.02
N PRO A 78 1.60 -6.43 -4.52
CA PRO A 78 2.66 -7.42 -4.47
C PRO A 78 2.99 -7.75 -3.01
N LYS A 79 2.95 -9.05 -2.66
CA LYS A 79 3.37 -9.53 -1.33
C LYS A 79 4.90 -9.67 -1.30
N PRO A 80 5.56 -9.32 -0.18
CA PRO A 80 6.99 -9.55 0.02
C PRO A 80 7.35 -11.04 0.09
#